data_AF-A0A924M8B2-F1
#
_entry.id   AF-A0A924M8B2-F1
#
_cell.length_a   1.000
_cell.length_b   1.000
_cell.length_c   1.000
_cell.angle_alpha   90.00
_cell.angle_beta   90.00
_cell.angle_gamma   90.00
#
_symmetry.space_group_name_H-M   'P 1'
#
loop_
_entity.id
_entity.type
_entity.pdbx_description
1 polymer ?
#
loop_
_entity_poly.entity_id
_entity_poly.type
_entity_poly.pdbx_seq_one_letter_code
_entity_poly.pdbx_strand_id
1 'polypeptide(L)'
;ASIQQTIYVPIVENNYKVTYPEVINLKDTDIQLIKEILLNIQKSSNTKLSYHIMGKIEVTLGIKSQHEPTTFLYAVLSDYNYLSLKM
;
A
#
# COMPACT_ATOMS: atom_id res chain seq x y z
N ALA A 1 -8.47 -21.82 17.19
CA ALA A 1 -8.72 -20.38 17.10
C ALA A 1 -7.72 -19.79 16.12
N SER A 2 -8.16 -19.40 14.93
CA SER A 2 -7.31 -18.68 13.97
C SER A 2 -7.84 -17.26 13.88
N ILE A 3 -7.17 -16.36 14.58
CA ILE A 3 -7.38 -14.91 14.44
C ILE A 3 -6.84 -14.51 13.07
N GLN A 4 -7.70 -14.59 12.07
CA GLN A 4 -7.48 -13.93 10.79
C GLN A 4 -7.46 -12.43 11.10
N GLN A 5 -6.26 -11.88 11.27
CA GLN A 5 -6.05 -10.43 11.17
C GLN A 5 -6.30 -10.06 9.71
N THR A 6 -7.57 -9.96 9.34
CA THR A 6 -7.97 -9.49 8.03
C THR A 6 -7.66 -8.00 8.04
N ILE A 7 -6.50 -7.64 7.49
CA ILE A 7 -6.23 -6.27 7.06
C ILE A 7 -7.46 -5.89 6.23
N TYR A 8 -8.20 -4.88 6.66
CA TYR A 8 -9.35 -4.38 5.93
C TYR A 8 -8.82 -3.82 4.61
N VAL A 9 -8.80 -4.67 3.58
CA VAL A 9 -8.60 -4.25 2.20
C VAL A 9 -9.98 -3.80 1.74
N PRO A 10 -10.16 -2.53 1.33
CA PRO A 10 -11.42 -2.08 0.77
C PRO A 10 -11.78 -3.04 -0.36
N ILE A 11 -12.99 -3.61 -0.27
CA ILE A 11 -13.56 -4.44 -1.32
C ILE A 11 -13.40 -3.65 -2.61
N VAL A 12 -12.66 -4.20 -3.56
CA VAL A 12 -12.34 -3.44 -4.77
C VAL A 12 -13.60 -3.37 -5.59
N GLU A 13 -14.33 -2.25 -5.46
CA GLU A 13 -15.57 -2.02 -6.19
C GLU A 13 -15.31 -2.12 -7.69
N ASN A 14 -16.33 -2.52 -8.46
CA ASN A 14 -16.22 -2.72 -9.92
C ASN A 14 -15.68 -1.49 -10.67
N ASN A 15 -15.76 -0.30 -10.04
CA ASN A 15 -15.35 1.00 -10.57
C ASN A 15 -14.14 1.61 -9.82
N TYR A 16 -13.37 0.81 -9.09
CA TYR A 16 -12.17 1.31 -8.41
C TYR A 16 -11.23 1.99 -9.42
N LYS A 17 -10.88 3.25 -9.13
CA LYS A 17 -10.01 4.05 -9.98
C LYS A 17 -8.60 4.00 -9.42
N VAL A 18 -7.71 3.38 -10.18
CA VAL A 18 -6.28 3.31 -9.87
C VAL A 18 -5.70 4.71 -9.72
N THR A 19 -5.04 4.97 -8.60
CA THR A 19 -4.43 6.27 -8.29
C THR A 19 -2.99 6.33 -8.79
N TYR A 20 -2.23 5.26 -8.56
CA TYR A 20 -0.83 5.09 -8.94
C TYR A 20 -0.69 3.85 -9.82
N PRO A 21 -0.89 3.94 -11.15
CA PRO A 21 -0.75 2.79 -12.04
C PRO A 21 0.65 2.16 -12.05
N GLU A 22 1.67 2.92 -11.65
CA GLU A 22 3.08 2.51 -11.61
C GLU A 22 3.33 1.40 -10.60
N VAL A 23 2.42 1.18 -9.64
CA VAL A 23 2.56 0.15 -8.60
C VAL A 23 2.65 -1.26 -9.17
N ILE A 24 2.22 -1.48 -10.41
CA ILE A 24 2.39 -2.77 -11.10
C ILE A 24 3.85 -3.18 -11.27
N ASN A 25 4.78 -2.21 -11.17
CA ASN A 25 6.22 -2.47 -11.22
C ASN A 25 6.79 -2.95 -9.88
N LEU A 26 5.99 -2.92 -8.80
CA LEU A 26 6.37 -3.48 -7.50
C LEU A 26 6.30 -5.00 -7.54
N LYS A 27 7.13 -5.65 -6.73
CA LYS A 27 7.08 -7.10 -6.54
C LYS A 27 6.16 -7.43 -5.36
N ASP A 28 5.66 -8.66 -5.31
CA ASP A 28 4.88 -9.16 -4.16
C ASP A 28 5.59 -8.96 -2.82
N THR A 29 6.92 -9.04 -2.81
CA THR A 29 7.76 -8.79 -1.63
C THR A 29 7.69 -7.33 -1.16
N ASP A 30 7.65 -6.36 -2.08
CA ASP A 30 7.46 -4.95 -1.75
C ASP A 30 6.07 -4.71 -1.15
N ILE A 31 5.04 -5.35 -1.71
CA ILE A 31 3.66 -5.26 -1.24
C ILE A 31 3.49 -5.89 0.15
N GLN A 32 4.15 -7.03 0.40
CA GLN A 32 4.15 -7.66 1.72
C GLN A 32 4.80 -6.75 2.77
N LEU A 33 5.93 -6.10 2.43
CA LEU A 33 6.57 -5.13 3.32
C LEU A 33 5.65 -3.95 3.64
N ILE A 34 4.94 -3.41 2.64
CA ILE A 34 3.98 -2.32 2.84
C ILE A 34 2.87 -2.73 3.81
N LYS A 35 2.31 -3.95 3.67
CA LYS A 35 1.29 -4.49 4.58
C LYS A 35 1.79 -4.58 6.02
N GLU A 36 3.00 -5.11 6.23
CA GLU A 36 3.60 -5.24 7.57
C GLU A 36 3.82 -3.87 8.22
N ILE A 37 4.21 -2.88 7.44
CA ILE A 37 4.45 -1.53 7.94
C ILE A 37 3.14 -0.82 8.28
N LEU A 38 2.10 -0.95 7.45
CA LEU A 38 0.76 -0.45 7.78
C LEU A 38 0.23 -1.05 9.08
N LEU A 39 0.41 -2.37 9.27
CA LEU A 39 0.06 -3.05 10.52
C LEU A 39 0.86 -2.52 11.73
N ASN A 40 2.15 -2.26 11.55
CA ASN A 40 3.00 -1.73 12.61
C ASN A 40 2.63 -0.28 12.97
N ILE A 41 2.31 0.57 11.98
CA ILE A 41 1.86 1.95 12.21
C ILE A 41 0.56 1.95 13.01
N GLN A 42 -0.37 1.06 12.67
CA GLN A 42 -1.64 0.91 13.39
C GLN A 42 -1.44 0.50 14.86
N LYS A 43 -0.42 -0.33 15.14
CA LYS A 43 -0.11 -0.82 16.49
C LYS A 43 0.76 0.14 17.31
N SER A 44 1.65 0.88 16.67
CA SER A 44 2.73 1.63 17.34
C SER A 44 2.57 3.15 17.30
N SER A 45 1.59 3.70 16.56
CA SER A 45 1.47 5.14 16.28
C SER A 45 2.76 5.80 15.72
N ASN A 46 3.73 4.99 15.27
CA ASN A 46 5.03 5.47 14.82
C ASN A 46 4.97 5.79 13.32
N THR A 47 4.59 7.02 13.03
CA THR A 47 4.48 7.56 11.67
C THR A 47 5.82 7.84 11.00
N LYS A 48 6.96 7.81 11.72
CA LYS A 48 8.27 8.05 11.08
C LYS A 48 8.63 6.96 10.06
N LEU A 49 8.21 5.72 10.33
CA LEU A 49 8.44 4.59 9.43
C LEU A 49 7.68 4.73 8.11
N SER A 50 6.48 5.30 8.10
CA SER A 50 5.72 5.50 6.86
C SER A 50 6.39 6.52 5.95
N TYR A 51 6.93 7.62 6.47
CA TYR A 51 7.68 8.60 5.67
C TYR A 51 8.91 7.97 4.99
N HIS A 52 9.66 7.13 5.71
CA HIS A 52 10.83 6.48 5.13
C HIS A 52 10.47 5.56 3.95
N ILE A 53 9.39 4.80 4.11
CA ILE A 53 8.95 3.83 3.10
C ILE A 53 8.28 4.52 1.92
N MET A 54 7.49 5.55 2.18
CA MET A 54 6.95 6.41 1.12
C MET A 54 8.09 6.90 0.22
N GLY A 55 9.16 7.46 0.79
CA GLY A 55 10.31 7.92 0.00
C GLY A 55 10.98 6.80 -0.81
N LYS A 56 11.08 5.59 -0.27
CA LYS A 56 11.60 4.44 -1.02
C LYS A 56 10.71 4.06 -2.19
N ILE A 57 9.40 4.00 -1.99
CA ILE A 57 8.44 3.65 -3.05
C ILE A 57 8.41 4.73 -4.12
N GLU A 58 8.43 6.00 -3.73
CA GLU A 58 8.53 7.14 -4.65
C GLU A 58 9.75 7.04 -5.55
N VAL A 59 10.92 6.72 -4.99
CA VAL A 59 12.16 6.52 -5.75
C VAL A 59 12.05 5.30 -6.67
N THR A 60 11.53 4.17 -6.18
CA THR A 60 11.38 2.94 -6.97
C THR A 60 10.43 3.13 -8.14
N LEU A 61 9.31 3.84 -7.93
CA LEU A 61 8.28 4.06 -8.94
C LEU A 61 8.55 5.31 -9.80
N GLY A 62 9.48 6.17 -9.41
CA GLY A 62 9.74 7.44 -10.08
C GLY A 62 8.59 8.45 -9.94
N ILE A 63 7.79 8.33 -8.88
CA ILE A 63 6.62 9.19 -8.63
C ILE A 63 6.84 10.09 -7.41
N LYS A 64 6.02 11.13 -7.29
CA LYS A 64 5.84 11.88 -6.04
C LYS A 64 4.39 11.83 -5.59
N SER A 65 4.16 11.38 -4.37
CA SER A 65 2.85 11.41 -3.74
C SER A 65 2.56 12.81 -3.20
N GLN A 66 1.33 13.28 -3.41
CA GLN A 66 0.80 14.48 -2.78
C GLN A 66 0.01 14.16 -1.50
N HIS A 67 -0.11 12.88 -1.16
CA HIS A 67 -0.84 12.37 0.00
C HIS A 67 0.08 12.13 1.18
N GLU A 68 -0.48 12.20 2.39
CA GLU A 68 0.18 11.75 3.61
C GLU A 68 0.64 10.28 3.49
N PRO A 69 1.76 9.90 4.13
CA PRO A 69 2.41 8.60 3.90
C PRO A 69 1.49 7.41 4.11
N THR A 70 0.68 7.43 5.16
CA THR A 70 -0.24 6.32 5.44
C THR A 70 -1.30 6.19 4.35
N THR A 71 -1.90 7.30 3.91
CA THR A 71 -2.87 7.34 2.81
C THR A 71 -2.24 6.85 1.51
N PHE A 72 -1.01 7.29 1.23
CA PHE A 72 -0.24 6.83 0.08
C PHE A 72 -0.03 5.32 0.09
N LEU A 73 0.42 4.76 1.22
CA LEU A 73 0.65 3.32 1.34
C LEU A 73 -0.63 2.49 1.18
N TYR A 74 -1.77 2.98 1.69
CA TYR A 74 -3.08 2.34 1.46
C TYR A 74 -3.50 2.40 -0.01
N ALA A 75 -3.28 3.53 -0.70
CA ALA A 75 -3.57 3.67 -2.12
C ALA A 75 -2.72 2.71 -2.94
N VAL A 76 -1.40 2.67 -2.70
CA VAL A 76 -0.46 1.75 -3.38
C VAL A 76 -0.89 0.29 -3.21
N LEU A 77 -1.25 -0.11 -1.98
CA LEU A 77 -1.71 -1.47 -1.69
C LEU A 77 -3.02 -1.79 -2.43
N SER A 78 -3.96 -0.84 -2.47
CA SER A 78 -5.26 -1.03 -3.11
C SER A 78 -5.15 -1.08 -4.63
N ASP A 79 -4.33 -0.19 -5.21
CA ASP A 79 -4.01 -0.13 -6.64
C ASP A 79 -3.34 -1.43 -7.10
N TYR A 80 -2.35 -1.93 -6.35
CA TYR A 80 -1.68 -3.19 -6.69
C TYR A 80 -2.66 -4.37 -6.66
N ASN A 81 -3.45 -4.49 -5.60
CA ASN A 81 -4.44 -5.57 -5.49
C ASN A 81 -5.45 -5.51 -6.64
N TYR A 82 -5.93 -4.32 -7.01
CA TYR A 82 -6.85 -4.17 -8.14
C TYR A 82 -6.23 -4.59 -9.46
N LEU A 83 -5.03 -4.09 -9.75
CA LEU A 83 -4.32 -4.37 -11.00
C LEU A 83 -3.94 -5.85 -11.10
N SER A 84 -3.50 -6.47 -10.00
CA SER A 84 -3.16 -7.89 -9.95
C SER A 84 -4.37 -8.82 -10.09
N LEU A 85 -5.56 -8.41 -9.62
CA LEU A 85 -6.79 -9.20 -9.78
C LEU A 85 -7.42 -9.09 -11.18
N LYS A 86 -7.09 -8.02 -11.92
CA LYS A 86 -7.63 -7.75 -13.27
C LYS A 86 -6.74 -8.31 -14.39
N MET A 87 -5.51 -8.72 -14.08
CA MET A 87 -4.59 -9.38 -15.01
C MET A 87 -4.92 -10.85 -15.24
#